data_AF-A0A0N8JUY5-F1
#
_entry.id   AF-A0A0N8JUY5-F1
#
_cell.length_a   1.000
_cell.length_b   1.000
_cell.length_c   1.000
_cell.angle_alpha   90.00
_cell.angle_beta   90.00
_cell.angle_gamma   90.00
#
_symmetry.space_group_name_H-M   'P 1'
#
loop_
_entity.id
_entity.type
_entity.pdbx_description
1 polymer ?
#
loop_
_entity_poly.entity_id
_entity_poly.type
_entity_poly.pdbx_seq_one_letter_code
_entity_poly.pdbx_strand_id
1 'polypeptide(L)'
;GSPVSEEVDVIVRSLLGVLLRTILEITNRPQPTGNGNAPRLQFQDVTGEFVACLLALLRQMTEKHYQQLLDSLSNKEDLRDFLLQIFTVFRILIRPEMFPKDWTVMRLVTNNVIITTVLYLSDALRKNFLNEKFDYKVWDSYFYLSVIFINQPCLQLEMFSPSKRKKILEKYGDMRVMMGCEIFSMWQNLGEHKLNFIPAMIGPFLEVTLVPQPDLRNVMIPIFHDMMDWEHRRSGNFKQVEAKLIDKLDSLMSEGKGDETYRELFNSM
;
A
#
# COMPACT_ATOMS: atom_id res chain seq x y z
N GLY A 1 1.42 -31.74 -8.07
CA GLY A 1 1.76 -31.03 -6.82
C GLY A 1 1.14 -31.80 -5.67
N SER A 2 0.98 -31.23 -4.48
CA SER A 2 0.01 -31.79 -3.52
C SER A 2 -1.41 -31.56 -4.06
N PRO A 3 -2.39 -32.44 -3.82
CA PRO A 3 -3.77 -32.27 -4.30
C PRO A 3 -4.37 -30.91 -3.93
N VAL A 4 -4.10 -30.45 -2.71
CA VAL A 4 -4.52 -29.13 -2.19
C VAL A 4 -3.96 -27.95 -3.00
N SER A 5 -2.76 -28.08 -3.58
CA SER A 5 -2.16 -27.01 -4.39
C SER A 5 -2.86 -26.89 -5.74
N GLU A 6 -3.30 -28.00 -6.33
CA GLU A 6 -4.04 -28.01 -7.60
C GLU A 6 -5.47 -27.48 -7.41
N GLU A 7 -6.11 -27.76 -6.27
CA GLU A 7 -7.41 -27.17 -5.93
C GLU A 7 -7.33 -25.64 -5.81
N VAL A 8 -6.31 -25.12 -5.13
CA VAL A 8 -6.10 -23.66 -4.99
C VAL A 8 -5.89 -23.01 -6.37
N ASP A 9 -5.10 -23.63 -7.25
CA ASP A 9 -4.88 -23.13 -8.61
C ASP A 9 -6.19 -22.97 -9.40
N VAL A 10 -7.08 -23.97 -9.33
CA VAL A 10 -8.38 -23.92 -10.01
C VAL A 10 -9.25 -22.82 -9.41
N ILE A 11 -9.33 -22.74 -8.08
CA ILE A 11 -10.16 -21.73 -7.40
C ILE A 11 -9.66 -20.31 -7.69
N VAL A 12 -8.34 -20.08 -7.69
CA VAL A 12 -7.74 -18.77 -8.02
C VAL A 12 -8.13 -18.35 -9.43
N ARG A 13 -7.96 -19.22 -10.42
CA ARG A 13 -8.28 -18.93 -11.82
C ARG A 13 -9.77 -18.66 -12.03
N SER A 14 -10.64 -19.35 -11.31
CA SER A 14 -12.09 -19.21 -11.47
C SER A 14 -12.68 -18.04 -10.68
N LEU A 15 -12.19 -17.76 -9.47
CA LEU A 15 -12.86 -16.85 -8.54
C LEU A 15 -12.16 -15.51 -8.35
N LEU A 16 -10.83 -15.42 -8.45
CA LEU A 16 -10.12 -14.20 -8.05
C LEU A 16 -10.60 -12.97 -8.82
N GLY A 17 -10.64 -13.06 -10.16
CA GLY A 17 -11.12 -11.96 -11.00
C GLY A 17 -12.62 -11.66 -10.83
N VAL A 18 -13.44 -12.64 -10.44
CA VAL A 18 -14.86 -12.43 -10.13
C VAL A 18 -14.99 -11.68 -8.81
N LEU A 19 -14.31 -12.16 -7.75
CA LEU A 19 -14.32 -11.54 -6.42
C LEU A 19 -13.87 -10.07 -6.48
N LEU A 20 -12.77 -9.78 -7.20
CA LEU A 20 -12.28 -8.41 -7.35
C LEU A 20 -13.32 -7.50 -8.01
N ARG A 21 -13.92 -7.92 -9.13
CA ARG A 21 -14.94 -7.15 -9.84
C ARG A 21 -16.19 -6.96 -9.00
N THR A 22 -16.69 -8.01 -8.34
CA THR A 22 -17.87 -7.94 -7.48
C THR A 22 -17.65 -6.98 -6.30
N ILE A 23 -16.50 -7.02 -5.63
CA ILE A 23 -16.18 -6.10 -4.53
C ILE A 23 -16.15 -4.65 -5.04
N LEU A 24 -15.51 -4.40 -6.19
CA LEU A 24 -15.46 -3.06 -6.79
C LEU A 24 -16.84 -2.55 -7.17
N GLU A 25 -17.68 -3.39 -7.79
CA GLU A 25 -19.05 -3.03 -8.17
C GLU A 25 -19.91 -2.69 -6.96
N ILE A 26 -19.89 -3.53 -5.91
CA ILE A 26 -20.71 -3.30 -4.71
C ILE A 26 -20.25 -2.02 -4.00
N THR A 27 -18.94 -1.81 -3.89
CA THR A 27 -18.39 -0.63 -3.18
C THR A 27 -18.63 0.68 -3.94
N ASN A 28 -18.73 0.63 -5.27
CA ASN A 28 -19.00 1.81 -6.10
C ASN A 28 -20.49 2.19 -6.19
N ARG A 29 -21.42 1.38 -5.66
CA ARG A 29 -22.85 1.73 -5.71
C ARG A 29 -23.15 2.97 -4.87
N PRO A 30 -23.82 4.00 -5.43
CA PRO A 30 -24.22 5.17 -4.67
C PRO A 30 -25.17 4.75 -3.53
N GLN A 31 -24.84 5.16 -2.30
CA GLN A 31 -25.69 4.85 -1.15
C GLN A 31 -27.02 5.61 -1.29
N PRO A 32 -28.18 4.95 -1.14
CA PRO A 32 -29.47 5.64 -1.16
C PRO A 32 -29.56 6.60 0.03
N THR A 33 -29.93 7.84 -0.26
CA THR A 33 -30.21 8.90 0.73
C THR A 33 -31.49 8.55 1.50
N GLY A 34 -31.37 7.70 2.53
CA GLY A 34 -32.47 7.33 3.43
C GLY A 34 -32.45 8.16 4.72
N ASN A 35 -33.54 8.88 4.96
CA ASN A 35 -33.81 9.67 6.17
C ASN A 35 -33.83 8.81 7.45
N GLY A 36 -33.21 9.29 8.54
CA GLY A 36 -33.58 8.96 9.92
C GLY A 36 -32.79 7.85 10.64
N ASN A 37 -32.00 8.26 11.64
CA ASN A 37 -31.76 7.63 12.95
C ASN A 37 -31.76 6.08 13.12
N ALA A 38 -31.17 5.31 12.21
CA ALA A 38 -30.77 3.93 12.49
C ALA A 38 -29.24 3.84 12.67
N PRO A 39 -28.72 3.12 13.69
CA PRO A 39 -27.29 2.92 13.84
C PRO A 39 -26.82 2.07 12.65
N ARG A 40 -26.07 2.71 11.76
CA ARG A 40 -25.51 2.13 10.53
C ARG A 40 -24.57 0.98 10.89
N LEU A 41 -25.01 -0.27 10.72
CA LEU A 41 -24.13 -1.43 10.71
C LEU A 41 -23.50 -1.53 9.31
N GLN A 42 -22.32 -0.92 9.12
CA GLN A 42 -21.56 -0.86 7.87
C GLN A 42 -20.83 -2.19 7.55
N PHE A 43 -21.53 -3.31 7.63
CA PHE A 43 -21.18 -4.56 6.96
C PHE A 43 -22.43 -4.90 6.15
N GLN A 44 -22.47 -4.52 4.87
CA GLN A 44 -23.51 -5.02 3.98
C GLN A 44 -23.37 -6.56 3.97
N ASP A 45 -24.45 -7.28 4.30
CA ASP A 45 -24.57 -8.75 4.51
C ASP A 45 -24.12 -9.65 3.32
N VAL A 46 -23.42 -9.10 2.32
CA VAL A 46 -22.83 -9.88 1.22
C VAL A 46 -21.39 -9.43 0.90
N THR A 47 -21.06 -8.15 1.14
CA THR A 47 -19.69 -7.63 0.90
C THR A 47 -18.69 -8.29 1.84
N GLY A 48 -19.10 -8.57 3.08
CA GLY A 48 -18.28 -9.25 4.07
C GLY A 48 -17.82 -10.63 3.62
N GLU A 49 -18.72 -11.42 3.05
CA GLU A 49 -18.48 -12.76 2.52
C GLU A 49 -17.50 -12.71 1.35
N PHE A 50 -17.69 -11.79 0.40
CA PHE A 50 -16.77 -11.66 -0.73
C PHE A 50 -15.37 -11.24 -0.28
N VAL A 51 -15.28 -10.31 0.68
CA VAL A 51 -14.01 -9.90 1.27
C VAL A 51 -13.34 -11.05 2.01
N ALA A 52 -14.09 -11.82 2.81
CA ALA A 52 -13.58 -12.99 3.50
C ALA A 52 -13.06 -14.06 2.52
N CYS A 53 -13.81 -14.34 1.45
CA CYS A 53 -13.41 -15.25 0.38
C CYS A 53 -12.13 -14.77 -0.32
N LEU A 54 -12.04 -13.49 -0.66
CA LEU A 54 -10.84 -12.91 -1.28
C LEU A 54 -9.62 -13.05 -0.37
N LEU A 55 -9.76 -12.66 0.91
CA LEU A 55 -8.68 -12.73 1.88
C LEU A 55 -8.24 -14.18 2.14
N ALA A 56 -9.18 -15.11 2.24
CA ALA A 56 -8.89 -16.53 2.39
C ALA A 56 -8.13 -17.06 1.17
N LEU A 57 -8.59 -16.73 -0.04
CA LEU A 57 -7.97 -17.15 -1.29
C LEU A 57 -6.53 -16.66 -1.39
N LEU A 58 -6.31 -15.34 -1.26
CA LEU A 58 -4.98 -14.73 -1.30
C LEU A 58 -4.05 -15.31 -0.23
N ARG A 59 -4.57 -15.56 0.98
CA ARG A 59 -3.78 -16.13 2.08
C ARG A 59 -3.33 -17.58 1.83
N GLN A 60 -4.07 -18.35 1.03
CA GLN A 60 -3.73 -19.74 0.68
C GLN A 60 -2.81 -19.82 -0.55
N MET A 61 -2.62 -18.72 -1.28
CA MET A 61 -1.70 -18.69 -2.40
C MET A 61 -0.26 -18.78 -1.92
N THR A 62 0.51 -19.68 -2.54
CA THR A 62 1.95 -19.81 -2.36
C THR A 62 2.66 -19.00 -3.45
N GLU A 63 3.98 -18.82 -3.33
CA GLU A 63 4.80 -18.20 -4.38
C GLU A 63 4.53 -18.82 -5.77
N LYS A 64 4.43 -20.15 -5.83
CA LYS A 64 4.11 -20.87 -7.07
C LYS A 64 2.74 -20.47 -7.64
N HIS A 65 1.72 -20.39 -6.79
CA HIS A 65 0.36 -20.00 -7.22
C HIS A 65 0.35 -18.55 -7.75
N TYR A 66 1.07 -17.63 -7.12
CA TYR A 66 1.21 -16.26 -7.62
C TYR A 66 1.93 -16.21 -8.97
N GLN A 67 3.01 -16.97 -9.12
CA GLN A 67 3.75 -17.04 -10.37
C GLN A 67 2.88 -17.59 -11.50
N GLN A 68 2.16 -18.70 -11.26
CA GLN A 68 1.21 -19.27 -12.22
C GLN A 68 0.06 -18.32 -12.57
N LEU A 69 -0.45 -17.55 -11.60
CA LEU A 69 -1.47 -16.52 -11.85
C LEU A 69 -0.91 -15.44 -12.78
N LEU A 70 0.26 -14.90 -12.46
CA LEU A 70 0.90 -13.82 -13.23
C LEU A 70 1.26 -14.28 -14.64
N ASP A 71 1.80 -15.50 -14.79
CA ASP A 71 2.11 -16.11 -16.09
C ASP A 71 0.85 -16.38 -16.92
N SER A 72 -0.30 -16.65 -16.28
CA SER A 72 -1.57 -16.86 -16.97
C SER A 72 -2.19 -15.58 -17.53
N LEU A 73 -1.80 -14.41 -17.01
CA LEU A 73 -2.21 -13.10 -17.51
C LEU A 73 -1.33 -12.73 -18.72
N SER A 74 -1.53 -13.47 -19.81
CA SER A 74 -0.69 -13.47 -21.01
C SER A 74 -0.72 -12.15 -21.80
N ASN A 75 -1.77 -11.35 -21.65
CA ASN A 75 -1.85 -10.00 -22.20
C ASN A 75 -1.41 -8.95 -21.15
N LYS A 76 -0.55 -8.02 -21.58
CA LYS A 76 -0.09 -6.89 -20.75
C LYS A 76 -1.26 -6.02 -20.27
N GLU A 77 -2.34 -5.88 -21.05
CA GLU A 77 -3.53 -5.14 -20.63
C GLU A 77 -4.31 -5.88 -19.53
N ASP A 78 -4.44 -7.21 -19.61
CA ASP A 78 -5.11 -8.01 -18.58
C ASP A 78 -4.33 -7.94 -17.25
N LEU A 79 -3.00 -8.03 -17.31
CA LEU A 79 -2.16 -7.86 -16.13
C LEU A 79 -2.28 -6.46 -15.54
N ARG A 80 -2.29 -5.43 -16.39
CA ARG A 80 -2.46 -4.03 -15.98
C ARG A 80 -3.77 -3.82 -15.25
N ASP A 81 -4.87 -4.29 -15.83
CA ASP A 81 -6.20 -4.13 -15.27
C ASP A 81 -6.35 -4.93 -13.98
N PHE A 82 -5.78 -6.14 -13.92
CA PHE A 82 -5.69 -6.91 -12.68
C PHE A 82 -4.97 -6.15 -11.57
N LEU A 83 -3.77 -5.60 -11.83
CA LEU A 83 -3.01 -4.83 -10.84
C LEU A 83 -3.77 -3.61 -10.34
N LEU A 84 -4.39 -2.84 -11.25
CA LEU A 84 -5.19 -1.68 -10.88
C LEU A 84 -6.43 -2.07 -10.05
N GLN A 85 -7.10 -3.17 -10.40
CA GLN A 85 -8.25 -3.67 -9.66
C GLN A 85 -7.84 -4.12 -8.26
N ILE A 86 -6.82 -4.98 -8.13
CA ILE A 86 -6.41 -5.51 -6.83
C ILE A 86 -5.87 -4.41 -5.91
N PHE A 87 -5.09 -3.45 -6.42
CA PHE A 87 -4.67 -2.29 -5.62
C PHE A 87 -5.87 -1.46 -5.18
N THR A 88 -6.86 -1.25 -6.04
CA THR A 88 -8.08 -0.53 -5.67
C THR A 88 -8.87 -1.27 -4.59
N VAL A 89 -9.01 -2.59 -4.70
CA VAL A 89 -9.63 -3.40 -3.66
C VAL A 89 -8.85 -3.31 -2.35
N PHE A 90 -7.52 -3.40 -2.37
CA PHE A 90 -6.71 -3.23 -1.15
C PHE A 90 -6.90 -1.86 -0.51
N ARG A 91 -6.97 -0.78 -1.30
CA ARG A 91 -7.30 0.57 -0.80
C ARG A 91 -8.66 0.63 -0.15
N ILE A 92 -9.66 -0.09 -0.68
CA ILE A 92 -10.97 -0.24 -0.05
C ILE A 92 -10.79 -0.95 1.30
N LEU A 93 -10.15 -2.13 1.33
CA LEU A 93 -10.03 -2.99 2.52
C LEU A 93 -9.36 -2.33 3.74
N ILE A 94 -8.48 -1.35 3.53
CA ILE A 94 -7.79 -0.63 4.60
C ILE A 94 -8.53 0.62 5.09
N ARG A 95 -9.65 0.99 4.47
CA ARG A 95 -10.44 2.15 4.92
C ARG A 95 -10.94 1.94 6.37
N PRO A 96 -11.02 3.01 7.18
CA PRO A 96 -11.48 2.95 8.56
C PRO A 96 -12.82 2.21 8.75
N GLU A 97 -13.74 2.41 7.83
CA GLU A 97 -15.12 1.91 7.81
C GLU A 97 -15.26 0.43 7.40
N MET A 98 -14.23 -0.19 6.82
CA MET A 98 -14.34 -1.58 6.33
C MET A 98 -14.50 -2.61 7.43
N PHE A 99 -13.87 -2.37 8.58
CA PHE A 99 -13.95 -3.24 9.74
C PHE A 99 -14.13 -2.38 10.98
N PRO A 100 -15.00 -2.76 11.92
CA PRO A 100 -15.11 -2.10 13.21
C PRO A 100 -13.74 -1.91 13.87
N LYS A 101 -13.54 -0.79 14.56
CA LYS A 101 -12.23 -0.44 15.16
C LYS A 101 -11.74 -1.52 16.14
N ASP A 102 -12.66 -2.16 16.85
CA ASP A 102 -12.37 -3.22 17.82
C ASP A 102 -11.99 -4.56 17.18
N TRP A 103 -12.24 -4.74 15.88
CA TRP A 103 -11.85 -5.93 15.12
C TRP A 103 -10.36 -5.87 14.73
N THR A 104 -9.50 -5.57 15.70
CA THR A 104 -8.06 -5.40 15.48
C THR A 104 -7.44 -6.66 14.86
N VAL A 105 -7.85 -7.86 15.30
CA VAL A 105 -7.32 -9.11 14.74
C VAL A 105 -7.62 -9.23 13.25
N MET A 106 -8.87 -8.97 12.84
CA MET A 106 -9.25 -9.02 11.43
C MET A 106 -8.49 -7.97 10.62
N ARG A 107 -8.41 -6.73 11.11
CA ARG A 107 -7.65 -5.64 10.48
C ARG A 107 -6.17 -6.01 10.29
N LEU A 108 -5.53 -6.65 11.27
CA LEU A 108 -4.13 -7.08 11.17
C LEU A 108 -3.95 -8.24 10.20
N VAL A 109 -4.86 -9.22 10.19
CA VAL A 109 -4.83 -10.33 9.22
C VAL A 109 -5.00 -9.80 7.79
N THR A 110 -5.96 -8.91 7.57
CA THR A 110 -6.16 -8.24 6.27
C THR A 110 -4.90 -7.53 5.82
N ASN A 111 -4.28 -6.71 6.70
CA ASN A 111 -3.05 -6.00 6.36
C ASN A 111 -1.89 -6.94 6.05
N ASN A 112 -1.75 -8.04 6.79
CA ASN A 112 -0.72 -9.03 6.53
C ASN A 112 -0.90 -9.71 5.16
N VAL A 113 -2.15 -10.04 4.79
CA VAL A 113 -2.46 -10.60 3.46
C VAL A 113 -2.16 -9.59 2.36
N ILE A 114 -2.50 -8.31 2.57
CA ILE A 114 -2.22 -7.23 1.61
C ILE A 114 -0.71 -7.08 1.38
N ILE A 115 0.10 -6.88 2.42
CA ILE A 115 1.55 -6.70 2.23
C ILE A 115 2.18 -7.93 1.60
N THR A 116 1.82 -9.14 2.03
CA THR A 116 2.34 -10.38 1.44
C THR A 116 2.00 -10.47 -0.05
N THR A 117 0.75 -10.14 -0.41
CA THR A 117 0.33 -10.13 -1.82
C THR A 117 1.08 -9.05 -2.61
N VAL A 118 1.19 -7.84 -2.08
CA VAL A 118 1.91 -6.73 -2.73
C VAL A 118 3.36 -7.10 -3.02
N LEU A 119 4.04 -7.78 -2.10
CA LEU A 119 5.42 -8.25 -2.32
C LEU A 119 5.53 -9.20 -3.53
N TYR A 120 4.58 -10.14 -3.70
CA TYR A 120 4.54 -11.00 -4.89
C TYR A 120 4.23 -10.24 -6.19
N LEU A 121 3.37 -9.21 -6.13
CA LEU A 121 2.97 -8.45 -7.31
C LEU A 121 4.01 -7.41 -7.76
N SER A 122 4.90 -6.98 -6.86
CA SER A 122 5.85 -5.89 -7.13
C SER A 122 6.85 -6.24 -8.23
N ASP A 123 7.30 -7.50 -8.28
CA ASP A 123 8.18 -7.97 -9.35
C ASP A 123 7.49 -7.97 -10.71
N ALA A 124 6.23 -8.41 -10.78
CA ALA A 124 5.44 -8.35 -12.01
C ALA A 124 5.20 -6.91 -12.47
N LEU A 125 4.91 -6.00 -11.54
CA LEU A 125 4.78 -4.58 -11.83
C LEU A 125 6.08 -4.05 -12.46
N ARG A 126 7.21 -4.26 -11.80
CA ARG A 126 8.53 -3.81 -12.27
C ARG A 126 8.88 -4.40 -13.64
N LYS A 127 8.82 -5.72 -13.80
CA LYS A 127 9.21 -6.40 -15.04
C LYS A 127 8.38 -5.97 -16.25
N ASN A 128 7.08 -5.75 -16.05
CA ASN A 128 6.16 -5.51 -17.16
C ASN A 128 5.88 -4.03 -17.44
N PHE A 129 6.00 -3.14 -16.45
CA PHE A 129 5.55 -1.74 -16.57
C PHE A 129 6.64 -0.70 -16.29
N LEU A 130 7.91 -1.10 -16.19
CA LEU A 130 9.04 -0.17 -16.03
C LEU A 130 9.66 0.29 -17.36
N ASN A 131 9.84 -0.62 -18.32
CA ASN A 131 10.68 -0.37 -19.51
C ASN A 131 9.89 0.24 -20.69
N GLU A 132 9.99 -0.33 -21.90
CA GLU A 132 9.56 0.24 -23.19
C GLU A 132 8.13 0.82 -23.26
N LYS A 133 7.24 0.41 -22.35
CA LYS A 133 5.93 1.05 -22.15
C LYS A 133 5.71 1.26 -20.67
N PHE A 134 6.37 2.28 -20.14
CA PHE A 134 6.19 2.75 -18.77
C PHE A 134 4.72 3.09 -18.51
N ASP A 135 4.11 2.49 -17.50
CA ASP A 135 2.71 2.75 -17.15
C ASP A 135 2.61 3.56 -15.85
N TYR A 136 2.60 4.88 -15.99
CA TYR A 136 2.49 5.79 -14.85
C TYR A 136 1.31 5.45 -13.94
N LYS A 137 0.17 5.03 -14.48
CA LYS A 137 -1.05 4.81 -13.71
C LYS A 137 -0.92 3.63 -12.76
N VAL A 138 -0.28 2.54 -13.18
CA VAL A 138 -0.07 1.36 -12.32
C VAL A 138 0.93 1.69 -11.21
N TRP A 139 2.03 2.36 -11.55
CA TRP A 139 3.05 2.79 -10.59
C TRP A 139 2.50 3.82 -9.58
N ASP A 140 1.73 4.80 -10.04
CA ASP A 140 1.07 5.79 -9.17
C ASP A 140 0.08 5.10 -8.22
N SER A 141 -0.75 4.20 -8.74
CA SER A 141 -1.67 3.41 -7.90
C SER A 141 -0.95 2.55 -6.87
N TYR A 142 0.24 2.03 -7.21
CA TYR A 142 1.08 1.26 -6.32
C TYR A 142 1.63 2.13 -5.17
N PHE A 143 2.34 3.22 -5.49
CA PHE A 143 2.90 4.10 -4.46
C PHE A 143 1.81 4.71 -3.58
N TYR A 144 0.67 5.09 -4.18
CA TYR A 144 -0.45 5.60 -3.41
C TYR A 144 -0.98 4.56 -2.41
N LEU A 145 -1.19 3.31 -2.83
CA LEU A 145 -1.57 2.22 -1.92
C LEU A 145 -0.53 2.05 -0.79
N SER A 146 0.76 2.00 -1.13
CA SER A 146 1.83 1.79 -0.15
C SER A 146 1.90 2.89 0.90
N VAL A 147 1.75 4.17 0.49
CA VAL A 147 1.70 5.31 1.42
C VAL A 147 0.50 5.20 2.36
N ILE A 148 -0.71 5.03 1.83
CA ILE A 148 -1.90 4.98 2.69
C ILE A 148 -1.92 3.73 3.57
N PHE A 149 -1.29 2.63 3.13
CA PHE A 149 -1.11 1.42 3.93
C PHE A 149 -0.25 1.72 5.18
N ILE A 150 0.86 2.44 5.04
CA ILE A 150 1.73 2.78 6.17
C ILE A 150 1.04 3.75 7.13
N ASN A 151 0.35 4.78 6.61
CA ASN A 151 -0.22 5.87 7.40
C ASN A 151 -1.56 5.52 8.06
N GLN A 152 -2.16 4.36 7.76
CA GLN A 152 -3.47 4.00 8.31
C GLN A 152 -3.45 3.88 9.85
N PRO A 153 -4.52 4.30 10.56
CA PRO A 153 -4.55 4.30 12.02
C PRO A 153 -4.31 2.93 12.69
N CYS A 154 -4.70 1.83 12.05
CA CYS A 154 -4.58 0.51 12.68
C CYS A 154 -3.18 -0.08 12.69
N LEU A 155 -2.24 0.51 11.94
CA LEU A 155 -0.83 0.15 11.98
C LEU A 155 0.00 1.13 12.83
N GLN A 156 -0.61 2.16 13.43
CA GLN A 156 0.05 3.06 14.38
C GLN A 156 0.20 2.38 15.75
N LEU A 157 1.19 1.49 15.84
CA LEU A 157 1.35 0.56 16.95
C LEU A 157 1.64 1.23 18.30
N GLU A 158 2.16 2.45 18.27
CA GLU A 158 2.36 3.32 19.42
C GLU A 158 1.06 3.68 20.16
N MET A 159 -0.09 3.57 19.48
CA MET A 159 -1.41 3.80 20.07
C MET A 159 -1.95 2.58 20.83
N PHE A 160 -1.29 1.42 20.73
CA PHE A 160 -1.67 0.22 21.47
C PHE A 160 -0.92 0.10 22.81
N SER A 161 -1.51 -0.67 23.74
CA SER A 161 -0.80 -1.01 24.98
C SER A 161 0.50 -1.77 24.69
N PRO A 162 1.54 -1.64 25.54
CA PRO A 162 2.83 -2.30 25.32
C PRO A 162 2.72 -3.81 25.07
N SER A 163 1.85 -4.50 25.82
CA SER A 163 1.61 -5.93 25.67
C SER A 163 0.94 -6.29 24.34
N LYS A 164 -0.01 -5.48 23.86
CA LYS A 164 -0.66 -5.69 22.57
C LYS A 164 0.33 -5.43 21.44
N ARG A 165 1.09 -4.33 21.50
CA ARG A 165 2.16 -4.02 20.53
C ARG A 165 3.17 -5.15 20.43
N LYS A 166 3.68 -5.66 21.56
CA LYS A 166 4.63 -6.78 21.61
C LYS A 166 4.10 -8.01 20.87
N LYS A 167 2.86 -8.44 21.17
CA LYS A 167 2.23 -9.60 20.50
C LYS A 167 2.04 -9.41 19.00
N ILE A 168 1.73 -8.18 18.56
CA ILE A 168 1.59 -7.87 17.13
C ILE A 168 2.94 -8.02 16.43
N LEU A 169 3.99 -7.41 16.99
CA LEU A 169 5.34 -7.45 16.44
C LEU A 169 5.91 -8.88 16.42
N GLU A 170 5.69 -9.68 17.47
CA GLU A 170 6.11 -11.08 17.52
C GLU A 170 5.45 -11.93 16.42
N LYS A 171 4.21 -11.60 16.04
CA LYS A 171 3.44 -12.38 15.06
C LYS A 171 3.63 -11.93 13.61
N TYR A 172 3.71 -10.62 13.39
CA TYR A 172 3.66 -10.03 12.05
C TYR A 172 4.89 -9.19 11.71
N GLY A 173 5.79 -8.93 12.66
CA GLY A 173 6.78 -7.86 12.54
C GLY A 173 6.11 -6.47 12.47
N ASP A 174 6.90 -5.45 12.14
CA ASP A 174 6.37 -4.13 11.81
C ASP A 174 6.07 -4.05 10.31
N MET A 175 4.79 -4.23 9.96
CA MET A 175 4.33 -4.19 8.57
C MET A 175 4.56 -2.83 7.88
N ARG A 176 4.70 -1.74 8.66
CA ARG A 176 5.01 -0.42 8.10
C ARG A 176 6.45 -0.38 7.58
N VAL A 177 7.38 -0.97 8.33
CA VAL A 177 8.78 -1.10 7.91
C VAL A 177 8.90 -1.99 6.67
N MET A 178 8.19 -3.13 6.63
CA MET A 178 8.17 -4.00 5.45
C MET A 178 7.68 -3.26 4.20
N MET A 179 6.58 -2.50 4.29
CA MET A 179 6.10 -1.69 3.17
C MET A 179 7.07 -0.55 2.82
N GLY A 180 7.71 0.08 3.81
CA GLY A 180 8.72 1.12 3.57
C GLY A 180 9.94 0.59 2.80
N CYS A 181 10.45 -0.58 3.18
CA CYS A 181 11.52 -1.27 2.44
C CYS A 181 11.11 -1.55 0.99
N GLU A 182 9.85 -1.90 0.78
CA GLU A 182 9.33 -2.16 -0.56
C GLU A 182 9.19 -0.86 -1.38
N ILE A 183 8.69 0.23 -0.78
CA ILE A 183 8.71 1.57 -1.41
C ILE A 183 10.13 1.92 -1.85
N PHE A 184 11.12 1.75 -0.97
CA PHE A 184 12.52 2.03 -1.29
C PHE A 184 13.01 1.16 -2.45
N SER A 185 12.82 -0.16 -2.37
CA SER A 185 13.21 -1.12 -3.42
C SER A 185 12.61 -0.73 -4.79
N MET A 186 11.31 -0.49 -4.82
CA MET A 186 10.59 -0.13 -6.05
C MET A 186 11.00 1.24 -6.59
N TRP A 187 11.21 2.22 -5.70
CA TRP A 187 11.72 3.53 -6.07
C TRP A 187 13.10 3.42 -6.74
N GLN A 188 14.03 2.65 -6.19
CA GLN A 188 15.38 2.50 -6.76
C GLN A 188 15.36 1.96 -8.20
N ASN A 189 14.38 1.13 -8.53
CA ASN A 189 14.24 0.57 -9.88
C ASN A 189 13.67 1.53 -10.92
N LEU A 190 13.08 2.68 -10.55
CA LEU A 190 12.38 3.57 -11.48
C LEU A 190 13.27 4.27 -12.53
N GLY A 191 14.58 4.35 -12.31
CA GLY A 191 15.48 5.10 -13.20
C GLY A 191 15.01 6.55 -13.43
N GLU A 192 15.03 7.02 -14.68
CA GLU A 192 14.61 8.39 -15.01
C GLU A 192 13.11 8.67 -14.78
N HIS A 193 12.29 7.62 -14.70
CA HIS A 193 10.86 7.76 -14.45
C HIS A 193 10.54 8.33 -13.05
N LYS A 194 11.52 8.36 -12.12
CA LYS A 194 11.40 9.05 -10.82
C LYS A 194 10.95 10.49 -10.98
N LEU A 195 11.45 11.19 -12.01
CA LEU A 195 11.11 12.58 -12.30
C LEU A 195 9.60 12.81 -12.51
N ASN A 196 8.87 11.78 -12.94
CA ASN A 196 7.41 11.85 -13.09
C ASN A 196 6.67 11.83 -11.74
N PHE A 197 7.26 11.22 -10.71
CA PHE A 197 6.63 11.04 -9.40
C PHE A 197 7.08 12.06 -8.36
N ILE A 198 8.32 12.55 -8.44
CA ILE A 198 8.91 13.46 -7.45
C ILE A 198 7.94 14.58 -7.05
N PRO A 199 7.32 15.34 -7.99
CA PRO A 199 6.42 16.41 -7.61
C PRO A 199 5.21 15.92 -6.79
N ALA A 200 4.68 14.74 -7.08
CA ALA A 200 3.51 14.20 -6.39
C ALA A 200 3.86 13.45 -5.09
N MET A 201 5.06 12.86 -5.00
CA MET A 201 5.42 11.93 -3.91
C MET A 201 6.19 12.56 -2.75
N ILE A 202 6.75 13.77 -2.89
CA ILE A 202 7.42 14.47 -1.78
C ILE A 202 6.52 14.54 -0.54
N GLY A 203 5.30 15.03 -0.68
CA GLY A 203 4.36 15.14 0.44
C GLY A 203 3.95 13.80 1.04
N PRO A 204 3.44 12.86 0.23
CA PRO A 204 3.12 11.50 0.67
C PRO A 204 4.27 10.79 1.40
N PHE A 205 5.51 10.89 0.92
CA PHE A 205 6.66 10.27 1.58
C PHE A 205 7.08 10.99 2.86
N LEU A 206 6.90 12.32 2.94
CA LEU A 206 7.08 13.05 4.20
C LEU A 206 6.02 12.64 5.23
N GLU A 207 4.80 12.36 4.80
CA GLU A 207 3.78 11.83 5.73
C GLU A 207 4.16 10.45 6.28
N VAL A 208 4.82 9.61 5.47
CA VAL A 208 5.37 8.31 5.93
C VAL A 208 6.43 8.51 7.02
N THR A 209 7.31 9.52 6.89
CA THR A 209 8.34 9.76 7.91
C THR A 209 7.79 10.29 9.23
N LEU A 210 6.56 10.81 9.27
CA LEU A 210 5.91 11.22 10.51
C LEU A 210 5.61 10.03 11.44
N VAL A 211 5.50 8.82 10.89
CA VAL A 211 5.32 7.61 11.70
C VAL A 211 6.50 7.50 12.68
N PRO A 212 6.24 7.35 14.00
CA PRO A 212 7.29 7.28 15.02
C PRO A 212 7.94 5.90 15.04
N GLN A 213 8.59 5.54 13.93
CA GLN A 213 9.32 4.30 13.77
C GLN A 213 10.69 4.54 13.10
N PRO A 214 11.81 4.46 13.85
CA PRO A 214 13.14 4.81 13.35
C PRO A 214 13.58 4.04 12.09
N ASP A 215 13.36 2.73 12.04
CA ASP A 215 13.75 1.92 10.87
C ASP A 215 13.03 2.36 9.60
N LEU A 216 11.76 2.75 9.72
CA LEU A 216 10.99 3.27 8.59
C LEU A 216 11.56 4.62 8.13
N ARG A 217 11.88 5.53 9.05
CA ARG A 217 12.49 6.82 8.70
C ARG A 217 13.85 6.64 8.01
N ASN A 218 14.68 5.73 8.52
CA ASN A 218 15.98 5.41 7.93
C ASN A 218 15.88 4.88 6.51
N VAL A 219 14.81 4.13 6.19
CA VAL A 219 14.54 3.65 4.83
C VAL A 219 14.07 4.77 3.90
N MET A 220 13.33 5.76 4.41
CA MET A 220 12.79 6.86 3.60
C MET A 220 13.80 7.97 3.32
N ILE A 221 14.73 8.27 4.24
CA ILE A 221 15.74 9.34 4.07
C ILE A 221 16.48 9.26 2.73
N PRO A 222 17.07 8.10 2.34
CA PRO A 222 17.78 8.00 1.07
C PRO A 222 16.91 8.28 -0.16
N ILE A 223 15.58 8.10 -0.06
CA ILE A 223 14.67 8.42 -1.15
C ILE A 223 14.67 9.93 -1.41
N PHE A 224 14.62 10.77 -0.37
CA PHE A 224 14.63 12.23 -0.54
C PHE A 224 15.95 12.74 -1.12
N HIS A 225 17.09 12.18 -0.69
CA HIS A 225 18.38 12.48 -1.32
C HIS A 225 18.38 12.10 -2.80
N ASP A 226 17.87 10.90 -3.15
CA ASP A 226 17.76 10.49 -4.55
C ASP A 226 16.79 11.39 -5.34
N MET A 227 15.71 11.91 -4.75
CA MET A 227 14.84 12.90 -5.40
C MET A 227 15.61 14.18 -5.77
N MET A 228 16.43 14.70 -4.85
CA MET A 228 17.28 15.88 -5.10
C MET A 228 18.34 15.59 -6.17
N ASP A 229 18.99 14.42 -6.11
CA ASP A 229 19.99 14.00 -7.10
C ASP A 229 19.40 13.90 -8.52
N TRP A 230 18.22 13.31 -8.67
CA TRP A 230 17.54 13.23 -9.96
C TRP A 230 17.13 14.60 -10.49
N GLU A 231 16.67 15.51 -9.62
CA GLU A 231 16.40 16.87 -10.04
C GLU A 231 17.68 17.60 -10.49
N HIS A 232 18.76 17.46 -9.72
CA HIS A 232 20.06 18.05 -10.04
C HIS A 232 20.58 17.56 -11.40
N ARG A 233 20.50 16.25 -11.67
CA ARG A 233 20.88 15.68 -12.98
C ARG A 233 20.06 16.27 -14.14
N ARG A 234 18.78 16.59 -13.93
CA ARG A 234 17.90 17.15 -14.96
C ARG A 234 18.09 18.66 -15.17
N SER A 235 18.26 19.43 -14.10
CA SER A 235 18.17 20.90 -14.14
C SER A 235 19.45 21.64 -13.71
N GLY A 236 20.49 20.92 -13.28
CA GLY A 236 21.72 21.48 -12.71
C GLY A 236 21.58 22.01 -11.29
N ASN A 237 20.40 21.87 -10.66
CA ASN A 237 20.13 22.24 -9.27
C ASN A 237 18.97 21.39 -8.69
N PHE A 238 18.77 21.44 -7.37
CA PHE A 238 17.70 20.70 -6.67
C PHE A 238 16.72 21.63 -5.93
N LYS A 239 16.67 22.90 -6.33
CA LYS A 239 15.99 23.95 -5.57
C LYS A 239 14.47 23.78 -5.53
N GLN A 240 13.85 23.16 -6.54
CA GLN A 240 12.39 23.00 -6.52
C GLN A 240 11.98 21.86 -5.60
N VAL A 241 12.73 20.75 -5.60
CA VAL A 241 12.54 19.66 -4.64
C VAL A 241 12.81 20.15 -3.21
N GLU A 242 13.91 20.87 -2.98
CA GLU A 242 14.23 21.47 -1.68
C GLU A 242 13.14 22.42 -1.20
N ALA A 243 12.74 23.41 -2.01
CA ALA A 243 11.69 24.35 -1.63
C ALA A 243 10.38 23.64 -1.29
N LYS A 244 10.00 22.62 -2.08
CA LYS A 244 8.78 21.86 -1.84
C LYS A 244 8.87 20.97 -0.58
N LEU A 245 10.05 20.42 -0.28
CA LEU A 245 10.30 19.70 0.96
C LEU A 245 10.14 20.63 2.16
N ILE A 246 10.77 21.82 2.12
CA ILE A 246 10.67 22.84 3.18
C ILE A 246 9.22 23.28 3.38
N ASP A 247 8.54 23.70 2.31
CA ASP A 247 7.15 24.17 2.37
C ASP A 247 6.23 23.10 2.99
N LYS A 248 6.44 21.83 2.64
CA LYS A 248 5.61 20.74 3.16
C LYS A 248 5.97 20.39 4.59
N LEU A 249 7.24 20.44 4.97
CA LEU A 249 7.68 20.27 6.36
C LEU A 249 7.09 21.37 7.25
N ASP A 250 7.18 22.63 6.83
CA ASP A 250 6.63 23.77 7.57
C ASP A 250 5.11 23.64 7.76
N SER A 251 4.39 23.19 6.73
CA SER A 251 2.96 22.87 6.81
C SER A 251 2.67 21.77 7.84
N LEU A 252 3.43 20.68 7.82
CA LEU A 252 3.24 19.56 8.77
C LEU A 252 3.55 19.97 10.20
N MET A 253 4.62 20.74 10.39
CA MET A 253 5.02 21.30 11.68
C MET A 253 3.97 22.27 12.23
N SER A 254 3.40 23.11 11.37
CA SER A 254 2.31 24.04 11.71
C SER A 254 1.01 23.32 12.10
N GLU A 255 0.76 22.15 11.52
CA GLU A 255 -0.35 21.25 11.90
C GLU A 255 -0.08 20.53 13.24
N GLY A 256 1.07 20.73 13.87
CA GLY A 256 1.46 20.06 15.12
C GLY A 256 1.87 18.60 14.93
N LYS A 257 2.21 18.18 13.70
CA LYS A 257 2.70 16.84 13.40
C LYS A 257 4.22 16.77 13.58
N GLY A 258 4.72 15.58 13.92
CA GLY A 258 6.14 15.30 14.12
C GLY A 258 6.55 15.33 15.61
N ASP A 259 7.23 14.28 16.04
CA ASP A 259 7.80 14.17 17.40
C ASP A 259 9.19 14.84 17.50
N GLU A 260 9.80 14.84 18.68
CA GLU A 260 11.14 15.43 18.88
C GLU A 260 12.20 14.79 17.99
N THR A 261 12.18 13.46 17.88
CA THR A 261 13.12 12.72 17.03
C THR A 261 12.96 13.03 15.54
N TYR A 262 11.74 13.38 15.10
CA TYR A 262 11.47 13.83 13.74
C TYR A 262 12.13 15.18 13.47
N ARG A 263 12.07 16.12 14.44
CA ARG A 263 12.73 17.43 14.31
C ARG A 263 14.26 17.28 14.21
N GLU A 264 14.84 16.40 15.02
CA GLU A 264 16.27 16.10 14.98
C GLU A 264 16.70 15.48 13.63
N LEU A 265 15.88 14.57 13.10
CA LEU A 265 16.13 13.90 11.83
C LEU A 265 16.26 14.89 10.65
N PHE A 266 15.42 15.92 10.60
CA PHE A 266 15.51 16.96 9.55
C PHE A 266 16.60 17.99 9.79
N ASN A 267 17.00 18.24 11.03
CA ASN A 267 18.18 19.05 11.30
C ASN A 267 19.49 18.35 10.89
N SER A 268 19.44 17.03 10.68
CA SER A 268 20.59 16.20 10.29
C SER A 268 20.63 15.80 8.81
N MET A 269 19.55 16.06 8.07
CA MET A 269 19.44 15.85 6.61
C MET A 269 19.97 17.06 5.84
#